data_AF-A0A2A4ZRD4-F1
#
_entry.id   AF-A0A2A4ZRD4-F1
#
_cell.length_a   1.000
_cell.length_b   1.000
_cell.length_c   1.000
_cell.angle_alpha   90.00
_cell.angle_beta   90.00
_cell.angle_gamma   90.00
#
_symmetry.space_group_name_H-M   'P 1'
#
loop_
_entity.id
_entity.type
_entity.pdbx_description
1 polymer ?
#
loop_
_entity_poly.entity_id
_entity_poly.type
_entity_poly.pdbx_seq_one_letter_code
_entity_poly.pdbx_strand_id
1 'polypeptide(L)'
;MDFDRRTFLRLGSAACLPLMFPGVRTWGLDEETATNTALGDRILILVELQGGNDGLNTVIPYRDERYKILRPRIAVADSKVMDLGNHLGMHDAL
;
A
#
# COMPACT_ATOMS: atom_id res chain seq x y z
N MET A 1 -21.04 11.68 -6.90
CA MET A 1 -20.90 11.03 -5.58
C MET A 1 -19.49 11.31 -5.12
N ASP A 2 -19.33 11.99 -3.98
CA ASP A 2 -18.00 12.27 -3.44
C ASP A 2 -17.46 11.01 -2.74
N PHE A 3 -16.34 10.49 -3.24
CA PHE A 3 -15.68 9.31 -2.69
C PHE A 3 -14.82 9.72 -1.49
N ASP A 4 -15.41 9.72 -0.30
CA ASP A 4 -14.69 10.00 0.94
C ASP A 4 -14.30 8.72 1.70
N ARG A 5 -13.44 8.87 2.73
CA ARG A 5 -12.99 7.74 3.56
C ARG A 5 -14.16 6.95 4.16
N ARG A 6 -15.25 7.63 4.52
CA ARG A 6 -16.44 6.97 5.12
C ARG A 6 -17.17 6.13 4.09
N THR A 7 -17.28 6.62 2.85
CA THR A 7 -17.85 5.89 1.72
C THR A 7 -17.00 4.68 1.39
N PHE A 8 -15.67 4.82 1.36
CA PHE A 8 -14.76 3.68 1.18
C PHE A 8 -14.91 2.63 2.30
N LEU A 9 -14.92 3.04 3.57
CA LEU A 9 -15.06 2.12 4.70
C LEU A 9 -16.43 1.43 4.73
N ARG A 10 -17.51 2.12 4.34
CA ARG A 10 -18.85 1.54 4.23
C ARG A 10 -18.96 0.56 3.06
N LEU A 11 -18.33 0.87 1.92
CA LEU A 11 -18.36 0.01 0.76
C LEU A 11 -17.50 -1.25 0.97
N GLY A 12 -16.31 -1.09 1.56
CA GLY A 12 -15.43 -2.19 1.93
C GLY A 12 -16.03 -3.11 3.00
N SER A 13 -16.69 -2.56 4.02
CA SER A 13 -17.35 -3.38 5.05
C SER A 13 -18.57 -4.14 4.51
N ALA A 14 -19.35 -3.53 3.60
CA ALA A 14 -20.48 -4.18 2.95
C ALA A 14 -20.05 -5.36 2.05
N ALA A 15 -18.89 -5.27 1.40
CA ALA A 15 -18.35 -6.33 0.55
C ALA A 15 -17.94 -7.60 1.33
N CYS A 16 -17.62 -7.48 2.63
CA CYS A 16 -17.19 -8.61 3.47
C CYS A 16 -18.35 -9.38 4.12
N LEU A 17 -19.56 -8.81 4.20
CA LEU A 17 -20.72 -9.44 4.84
C LEU A 17 -21.11 -10.81 4.25
N PRO A 18 -21.07 -11.02 2.91
CA PRO A 18 -21.38 -12.32 2.32
C PRO A 18 -20.37 -13.42 2.67
N LEU A 19 -19.12 -13.05 2.99
CA LEU A 19 -18.07 -13.99 3.36
C LEU A 19 -18.20 -14.49 4.80
N MET A 20 -18.83 -13.72 5.69
CA MET A 20 -19.00 -14.08 7.11
C MET A 20 -20.35 -14.70 7.43
N PHE A 21 -21.38 -14.43 6.63
CA PHE A 21 -22.75 -14.91 6.86
C PHE A 21 -23.28 -15.65 5.64
N PRO A 22 -23.26 -16.99 5.65
CA PRO A 22 -23.84 -17.79 4.57
C PRO A 22 -25.32 -17.43 4.39
N GLY A 23 -25.71 -16.98 3.19
CA GLY A 23 -27.11 -16.64 2.85
C GLY A 23 -27.40 -15.16 2.58
N VAL A 24 -26.44 -14.25 2.80
CA VAL A 24 -26.59 -12.84 2.40
C VAL A 24 -26.27 -12.70 0.91
N ARG A 25 -27.29 -12.44 0.08
CA ARG A 25 -27.15 -12.26 -1.37
C ARG A 25 -26.70 -10.83 -1.71
N THR A 26 -25.59 -10.68 -2.42
CA THR A 26 -25.19 -9.42 -3.03
C THR A 26 -25.98 -9.19 -4.32
N TRP A 27 -26.78 -8.13 -4.39
CA TRP A 27 -27.51 -7.73 -5.61
C TRP A 27 -26.57 -7.13 -6.68
N GLY A 28 -25.62 -7.92 -7.17
CA GLY A 28 -24.63 -7.46 -8.16
C GLY A 28 -23.51 -8.43 -8.49
N LEU A 29 -23.51 -9.64 -7.93
CA LEU A 29 -22.63 -10.74 -8.34
C LEU A 29 -23.51 -11.85 -8.90
N ASP A 30 -24.08 -11.62 -10.09
CA ASP A 30 -24.66 -12.72 -10.86
C ASP A 30 -23.52 -13.61 -11.35
N GLU A 31 -23.53 -14.84 -10.86
CA GLU A 31 -22.53 -15.89 -11.01
C GLU A 31 -22.59 -16.57 -12.39
N GLU A 32 -22.80 -15.81 -13.48
CA GLU A 32 -23.00 -16.38 -14.83
C GLU A 32 -21.93 -16.01 -15.85
N THR A 33 -20.76 -15.54 -15.42
CA THR A 33 -19.62 -15.35 -16.36
C THR A 33 -18.26 -15.56 -15.70
N ALA A 34 -18.10 -16.67 -14.97
CA ALA A 34 -16.79 -17.20 -14.64
C ALA A 34 -16.59 -18.53 -15.38
N THR A 35 -16.52 -18.46 -16.71
CA THR A 35 -16.02 -19.57 -17.51
C THR A 35 -14.59 -19.89 -17.07
N ASN A 36 -14.46 -21.13 -16.66
CA ASN A 36 -13.36 -21.78 -15.98
C ASN A 36 -12.15 -21.91 -16.93
N THR A 37 -11.44 -20.80 -17.18
CA THR A 37 -10.12 -20.86 -17.83
C THR A 37 -9.08 -21.13 -16.76
N ALA A 38 -8.65 -22.39 -16.69
CA ALA A 38 -7.64 -22.91 -15.78
C ALA A 38 -6.26 -22.24 -15.95
N LEU A 39 -6.12 -21.00 -15.48
CA LEU A 39 -4.84 -20.41 -15.11
C LEU A 39 -4.63 -20.76 -13.62
N GLY A 40 -4.16 -21.98 -13.37
CA GLY A 40 -4.10 -22.57 -12.03
C GLY A 40 -3.44 -21.67 -10.98
N ASP A 41 -4.10 -21.55 -9.81
CA ASP A 41 -3.68 -21.19 -8.45
C ASP A 41 -2.62 -20.10 -8.21
N ARG A 42 -2.13 -19.40 -9.23
CA ARG A 42 -1.11 -18.35 -9.13
C ARG A 42 -1.77 -16.99 -9.17
N ILE A 43 -2.28 -16.58 -8.01
CA ILE A 43 -2.83 -15.25 -7.81
C ILE A 43 -1.67 -14.30 -7.47
N LEU A 44 -1.39 -13.35 -8.36
CA LEU A 44 -0.50 -12.22 -8.07
C LEU A 44 -1.33 -11.05 -7.55
N ILE A 45 -1.15 -10.71 -6.27
CA ILE A 45 -1.74 -9.51 -5.69
C ILE A 45 -0.69 -8.40 -5.75
N LEU A 46 -0.92 -7.38 -6.60
CA LEU A 46 -0.10 -6.18 -6.67
C LEU A 46 -0.77 -5.07 -5.86
N VAL A 47 -0.13 -4.65 -4.76
CA VAL A 47 -0.57 -3.51 -3.95
C VAL A 47 0.35 -2.34 -4.21
N GLU A 48 -0.12 -1.34 -4.94
CA GLU A 48 0.61 -0.08 -5.13
C GLU A 48 0.28 0.88 -3.98
N LEU A 49 1.26 1.10 -3.10
CA LEU A 49 1.16 2.08 -2.02
C LEU A 49 1.91 3.34 -2.41
N GLN A 50 1.16 4.44 -2.59
CA GLN A 50 1.75 5.76 -2.71
C GLN A 50 2.49 6.12 -1.42
N GLY A 51 3.80 6.35 -1.54
CA GLY A 51 4.64 6.82 -0.42
C GLY A 51 4.96 5.79 0.67
N GLY A 52 4.60 4.51 0.51
CA GLY A 52 5.06 3.46 1.44
C GLY A 52 6.59 3.36 1.47
N ASN A 53 7.20 3.52 0.30
CA ASN A 53 8.66 3.57 0.15
C ASN A 53 9.29 4.80 0.84
N ASP A 54 8.59 5.94 0.83
CA ASP A 54 8.98 7.15 1.55
C ASP A 54 8.89 6.97 3.06
N GLY A 55 7.91 6.20 3.55
CA GLY A 55 7.73 5.90 4.97
C GLY A 55 8.81 4.99 5.55
N LEU A 56 9.32 4.05 4.74
CA LEU A 56 10.40 3.14 5.11
C LEU A 56 11.80 3.76 4.93
N ASN A 57 11.91 4.93 4.29
CA ASN A 57 13.19 5.54 3.92
C ASN A 57 14.12 4.56 3.18
N THR A 58 13.57 3.83 2.20
CA THR A 58 14.33 2.80 1.49
C THR A 58 15.52 3.39 0.74
N VAL A 59 15.33 4.48 0.00
CA VAL A 59 16.42 5.26 -0.60
C VAL A 59 16.12 6.74 -0.39
N ILE A 60 17.05 7.45 0.25
CA ILE A 60 16.85 8.84 0.68
C ILE A 60 18.03 9.74 0.30
N PRO A 61 17.78 11.01 -0.08
CA PRO A 61 18.83 12.00 -0.29
C PRO A 61 19.27 12.61 1.04
N TYR A 62 19.91 11.82 1.92
CA TYR A 62 20.19 12.19 3.31
C TYR A 62 21.09 13.44 3.47
N ARG A 63 21.85 13.79 2.43
CA ARG A 63 22.72 14.98 2.40
C ARG A 63 22.03 16.24 1.90
N ASP A 64 20.78 16.14 1.42
CA ASP A 64 19.95 17.30 1.08
C ASP A 64 19.24 17.81 2.35
N GLU A 65 19.49 19.06 2.74
CA GLU A 65 18.85 19.67 3.90
C GLU A 65 17.31 19.72 3.77
N ARG A 66 16.79 19.87 2.55
CA ARG A 66 15.35 19.89 2.30
C ARG A 66 14.69 18.58 2.73
N TYR A 67 15.38 17.45 2.63
CA TYR A 67 14.83 16.17 3.08
C TYR A 67 14.48 16.21 4.58
N LYS A 68 15.39 16.72 5.40
CA LYS A 68 15.19 16.84 6.86
C LYS A 68 14.06 17.81 7.20
N ILE A 69 13.95 18.93 6.45
CA ILE A 69 12.88 19.93 6.60
C ILE A 69 11.52 19.36 6.20
N LEU A 70 11.44 18.63 5.08
CA LEU A 70 10.20 18.07 4.53
C LEU A 70 9.74 16.79 5.24
N ARG A 71 10.62 16.17 6.03
CA ARG A 71 10.36 14.89 6.73
C ARG A 71 10.71 14.98 8.23
N PRO A 72 10.21 15.97 8.98
CA PRO A 72 10.67 16.23 10.35
C PRO A 72 10.43 15.06 11.32
N ARG A 73 9.48 14.17 11.01
CA ARG A 73 9.19 12.98 11.83
C ARG A 73 9.92 11.71 11.43
N ILE A 74 10.34 11.59 10.17
CA ILE A 74 10.85 10.33 9.63
C ILE A 74 12.24 10.47 8.99
N ALA A 75 12.83 11.67 8.96
CA ALA A 75 14.17 11.86 8.44
C ALA A 75 15.19 11.04 9.24
N VAL A 76 16.05 10.30 8.54
CA VAL A 76 17.13 9.52 9.16
C VAL A 76 18.32 10.45 9.44
N ALA A 77 18.89 10.33 10.63
CA ALA A 77 20.11 11.07 11.00
C ALA A 77 21.32 10.50 10.26
N ASP A 78 22.24 11.36 9.82
CA ASP A 78 23.39 10.98 8.97
C ASP A 78 24.25 9.85 9.57
N SER A 79 24.32 9.76 10.91
CA SER A 79 25.04 8.69 11.63
C SER A 79 24.37 7.32 11.58
N LYS A 80 23.11 7.25 11.14
CA LYS A 80 22.29 6.03 11.02
C LYS A 80 21.95 5.70 9.57
N VAL A 81 22.58 6.38 8.61
CA VAL A 81 22.39 6.13 7.19
C VAL A 81 23.43 5.13 6.72
N MET A 82 22.97 4.09 6.01
CA MET A 82 23.83 3.26 5.19
C MET A 82 24.10 4.01 3.88
N ASP A 83 25.34 4.46 3.67
CA ASP A 83 25.71 5.25 2.49
C ASP A 83 25.73 4.38 1.23
N LEU A 84 24.95 4.78 0.23
CA LEU A 84 24.93 4.14 -1.09
C LEU A 84 25.79 4.91 -2.11
N GLY A 85 26.39 6.04 -1.71
CA GLY A 85 27.09 6.94 -2.61
C GLY A 85 26.15 7.89 -3.36
N ASN A 86 26.73 8.82 -4.14
CA ASN A 86 26.00 9.84 -4.89
C ASN A 86 25.00 10.65 -4.05
N HIS A 87 25.32 10.90 -2.78
CA HIS A 87 24.46 11.60 -1.82
C HIS A 87 23.15 10.86 -1.46
N LEU A 88 23.05 9.56 -1.77
CA LEU A 88 21.93 8.68 -1.45
C LEU A 88 22.30 7.70 -0.35
N GLY A 89 21.31 7.29 0.44
CA GLY A 89 21.49 6.28 1.48
C GLY A 89 20.21 5.54 1.82
N MET A 90 20.32 4.52 2.66
CA MET A 90 19.19 3.75 3.20
C MET A 90 19.17 3.80 4.72
N HIS A 91 18.03 3.47 5.32
CA HIS A 91 17.96 3.17 6.75
C HIS A 91 18.82 1.94 7.08
N ASP A 92 19.57 1.98 8.18
CA ASP A 92 20.50 0.91 8.62
C ASP A 92 19.86 -0.48 8.87
N ALA A 93 18.58 -0.52 9.25
CA ALA A 93 17.81 -1.71 9.56
C ALA A 93 17.17 -2.41 8.34
N LEU A 94 17.40 -1.90 7.12
CA LEU A 94 16.93 -2.51 5.87
C LEU A 94 17.91 -3.53 5.29
#